data_AF-A0A9N7N4M3-F1
#
_entry.id   AF-A0A9N7N4M3-F1
#
_cell.length_a   1.000
_cell.length_b   1.000
_cell.length_c   1.000
_cell.angle_alpha   90.00
_cell.angle_beta   90.00
_cell.angle_gamma   90.00
#
_symmetry.space_group_name_H-M   'P 1'
#
loop_
_entity.id
_entity.type
_entity.pdbx_description
1 polymer ?
#
loop_
_entity_poly.entity_id
_entity_poly.type
_entity_poly.pdbx_seq_one_letter_code
_entity_poly.pdbx_strand_id
1 'polypeptide(L)'
;MSEKVIIETASNKELKLDESRVRCIVGNAKCIRKVASECGSFSNYMWDYVSYKPMISKFKYPRNVPLRSPKSDIISKDLVRRGFRLVGPVIVYSFMQAVGITIDHLVDCFRYRECVNLAERPWRHV
;
A
#
# COMPACT_ATOMS: atom_id res chain seq x y z
N MET A 1 -20.57 -5.98 -5.83
CA MET A 1 -21.04 -7.12 -5.02
C MET A 1 -22.37 -6.77 -4.41
N SER A 2 -23.35 -7.67 -4.51
CA SER A 2 -24.63 -7.58 -3.80
C SER A 2 -24.48 -8.04 -2.35
N GLU A 3 -25.48 -7.74 -1.52
CA GLU A 3 -25.52 -8.16 -0.10
C GLU A 3 -25.40 -9.67 0.07
N LYS A 4 -26.11 -10.44 -0.77
CA LYS A 4 -26.04 -11.92 -0.75
C LYS A 4 -24.60 -12.42 -0.91
N VAL A 5 -23.85 -11.86 -1.86
CA VAL A 5 -22.47 -12.26 -2.13
C VAL A 5 -21.54 -11.86 -0.98
N ILE A 6 -21.79 -10.73 -0.31
CA ILE A 6 -21.01 -10.31 0.86
C ILE A 6 -21.18 -11.31 2.01
N ILE A 7 -22.42 -11.68 2.33
CA ILE A 7 -22.75 -12.64 3.41
C ILE A 7 -22.17 -14.03 3.10
N GLU A 8 -22.32 -14.48 1.86
CA GLU A 8 -21.76 -15.76 1.40
C GLU A 8 -20.23 -15.79 1.52
N THR A 9 -19.56 -14.71 1.09
CA THR A 9 -18.10 -14.58 1.22
C THR A 9 -17.66 -14.59 2.68
N ALA A 10 -18.37 -13.86 3.55
CA ALA A 10 -18.07 -13.81 4.98
C ALA A 10 -18.31 -15.15 5.70
N SER A 11 -19.20 -15.99 5.16
CA SER A 11 -19.48 -17.32 5.69
C SER A 11 -18.40 -18.35 5.35
N ASN A 12 -17.48 -18.04 4.43
CA ASN A 12 -16.40 -18.93 4.05
C ASN A 12 -15.28 -18.93 5.11
N LYS A 13 -15.22 -20.00 5.90
CA LYS A 13 -14.25 -20.18 7.00
C LYS A 13 -12.79 -20.23 6.55
N GLU A 14 -12.51 -20.66 5.33
CA GLU A 14 -11.15 -20.70 4.78
C GLU A 14 -10.57 -19.30 4.62
N LEU A 15 -11.43 -18.30 4.33
CA LEU A 15 -10.99 -16.91 4.16
C LEU A 15 -10.63 -16.24 5.49
N LYS A 16 -11.13 -16.74 6.62
CA LYS A 16 -10.93 -16.15 7.96
C LYS A 16 -11.23 -14.64 8.01
N LEU A 17 -12.23 -14.20 7.24
CA LEU A 17 -12.70 -12.82 7.21
C LEU A 17 -14.07 -12.73 7.86
N ASP A 18 -14.24 -11.79 8.78
CA ASP A 18 -15.55 -11.39 9.27
C ASP A 18 -16.26 -10.51 8.23
N GLU A 19 -17.58 -10.40 8.34
CA GLU A 19 -18.40 -9.64 7.40
C GLU A 19 -17.95 -8.17 7.28
N SER A 20 -17.55 -7.56 8.41
CA SER A 20 -17.11 -6.15 8.41
C SER A 20 -15.86 -5.95 7.55
N ARG A 21 -14.93 -6.92 7.55
CA ARG A 21 -13.73 -6.92 6.73
C ARG A 21 -14.05 -7.12 5.25
N VAL A 22 -14.97 -8.02 4.91
CA VAL A 22 -15.45 -8.18 3.52
C VAL A 22 -16.06 -6.86 3.02
N ARG A 23 -16.93 -6.23 3.82
CA ARG A 23 -17.52 -4.93 3.49
C ARG A 23 -16.47 -3.83 3.33
N CYS A 24 -15.44 -3.82 4.17
CA CYS A 24 -14.31 -2.90 4.06
C CYS A 24 -13.57 -3.08 2.72
N ILE A 25 -13.29 -4.32 2.32
CA ILE A 25 -12.63 -4.63 1.04
C ILE A 25 -13.47 -4.12 -0.13
N VAL A 26 -14.78 -4.40 -0.13
CA VAL A 26 -15.71 -3.91 -1.17
C VAL A 26 -15.76 -2.38 -1.22
N GLY A 27 -15.78 -1.72 -0.05
CA GLY A 27 -15.71 -0.27 0.06
C GLY A 27 -14.42 0.30 -0.54
N ASN A 28 -13.27 -0.25 -0.15
CA ASN A 28 -11.98 0.17 -0.67
C ASN A 28 -11.87 -0.05 -2.19
N ALA A 29 -12.41 -1.16 -2.72
CA ALA A 29 -12.44 -1.40 -4.17
C ALA A 29 -13.23 -0.33 -4.93
N LYS A 30 -14.33 0.19 -4.37
CA LYS A 30 -15.06 1.33 -4.94
C LYS A 30 -14.21 2.60 -4.92
N CYS A 31 -13.51 2.87 -3.82
CA CYS A 31 -12.60 4.02 -3.73
C CYS A 31 -11.44 3.93 -4.73
N ILE A 32 -10.86 2.74 -4.95
CA ILE A 32 -9.84 2.50 -5.98
C ILE A 32 -10.34 2.88 -7.36
N ARG A 33 -11.56 2.46 -7.73
CA ARG A 33 -12.16 2.82 -9.03
C ARG A 33 -12.34 4.33 -9.19
N LYS A 34 -12.77 5.02 -8.13
CA LYS A 34 -12.91 6.49 -8.14
C LYS A 34 -11.55 7.18 -8.30
N VAL A 35 -10.53 6.75 -7.55
CA VAL A 35 -9.16 7.25 -7.71
C VAL A 35 -8.65 7.00 -9.12
N ALA A 36 -8.88 5.81 -9.68
CA ALA A 36 -8.46 5.50 -11.05
C ALA A 36 -9.14 6.41 -12.09
N SER A 37 -10.42 6.78 -11.92
CA SER A 37 -11.07 7.75 -12.81
C SER A 37 -10.52 9.17 -12.70
N GLU A 38 -10.04 9.57 -11.52
CA GLU A 38 -9.52 10.93 -11.26
C GLU A 38 -8.02 11.07 -11.58
N CYS A 39 -7.25 10.01 -11.35
CA CYS A 39 -5.78 10.01 -11.39
C CYS A 39 -5.21 9.06 -12.48
N GLY A 40 -6.06 8.54 -13.35
CA GLY A 40 -5.73 7.55 -14.40
C GLY A 40 -5.56 6.13 -13.87
N SER A 41 -4.89 5.94 -12.74
CA SER A 41 -4.81 4.64 -12.06
C SER A 41 -4.51 4.80 -10.56
N PHE A 42 -4.80 3.75 -9.77
CA PHE A 42 -4.37 3.71 -8.37
C PHE A 42 -2.84 3.66 -8.22
N SER A 43 -2.15 3.05 -9.20
CA SER A 43 -0.68 3.03 -9.23
C SER A 43 -0.12 4.45 -9.37
N ASN A 44 -0.58 5.20 -10.37
CA ASN A 44 -0.16 6.58 -10.59
C ASN A 44 -0.41 7.44 -9.35
N TYR A 45 -1.60 7.32 -8.78
CA TYR A 45 -1.96 8.01 -7.54
C TYR A 45 -1.00 7.72 -6.39
N MET A 46 -0.62 6.45 -6.16
CA MET A 46 0.30 6.11 -5.07
C MET A 46 1.75 6.53 -5.35
N TRP A 47 2.22 6.39 -6.61
CA TRP A 47 3.58 6.75 -7.01
C TRP A 47 3.82 8.26 -7.10
N ASP A 48 2.79 9.06 -7.37
CA ASP A 48 2.88 10.52 -7.42
C ASP A 48 3.35 11.12 -6.08
N TYR A 49 2.92 10.53 -4.95
CA TYR A 49 3.36 10.96 -3.60
C TYR A 49 4.87 10.86 -3.38
N VAL A 50 5.56 10.01 -4.14
CA VAL A 50 7.01 9.83 -4.09
C VAL A 50 7.68 10.31 -5.39
N SER A 51 6.99 11.13 -6.17
CA SER A 51 7.47 11.65 -7.46
C SER A 51 8.03 10.54 -8.34
N TYR A 52 7.34 9.40 -8.34
CA TYR A 52 7.66 8.25 -9.19
C TYR A 52 9.06 7.64 -8.95
N LYS A 53 9.65 7.92 -7.78
CA LYS A 53 10.96 7.40 -7.37
C LYS A 53 10.82 6.64 -6.04
N PRO A 54 11.19 5.36 -5.99
CA PRO A 54 11.18 4.62 -4.72
C PRO A 54 12.08 5.28 -3.68
N MET A 55 11.66 5.24 -2.42
CA MET A 55 12.47 5.71 -1.30
C MET A 55 13.38 4.59 -0.81
N ILE A 56 14.69 4.77 -0.90
CA ILE A 56 15.67 3.75 -0.49
C ILE A 56 16.21 4.10 0.90
N SER A 57 15.97 3.21 1.85
CA SER A 57 16.53 3.30 3.20
C SER A 57 17.84 2.54 3.31
N LYS A 58 18.65 2.86 4.33
CA LYS A 58 19.96 2.22 4.60
C LYS A 58 20.03 1.70 6.03
N PHE A 59 18.98 1.03 6.49
CA PHE A 59 18.92 0.53 7.86
C PHE A 59 19.88 -0.65 8.05
N LYS A 60 20.70 -0.59 9.11
CA LYS A 60 21.57 -1.70 9.50
C LYS A 60 20.89 -2.72 10.42
N TYR A 61 19.94 -2.27 11.24
CA TYR A 61 19.29 -3.10 12.25
C TYR A 61 17.76 -3.02 12.13
N PRO A 62 17.02 -4.12 12.36
CA PRO A 62 15.55 -4.13 12.28
C PRO A 62 14.89 -3.07 13.16
N ARG A 63 15.43 -2.85 14.38
CA ARG A 63 14.91 -1.86 15.34
C ARG A 63 14.98 -0.40 14.84
N ASN A 64 15.77 -0.14 13.79
CA ASN A 64 15.86 1.19 13.19
C ASN A 64 14.79 1.41 12.12
N VAL A 65 14.11 0.36 11.65
CA VAL A 65 13.01 0.48 10.69
C VAL A 65 11.80 1.03 11.44
N PRO A 66 11.29 2.21 11.08
CA PRO A 66 10.17 2.81 11.80
C PRO A 66 8.86 2.08 11.48
N LEU A 67 7.85 2.21 12.34
CA LEU A 67 6.51 1.65 12.09
C LEU A 67 5.71 2.46 11.07
N ARG A 68 6.09 3.73 10.84
CA ARG A 68 5.46 4.67 9.90
C ARG A 68 6.47 5.73 9.46
N SER A 69 6.17 6.43 8.38
CA SER A 69 6.95 7.57 7.88
C SER A 69 6.08 8.82 7.73
N PRO A 70 6.69 10.02 7.61
CA PRO A 70 5.95 11.23 7.25
C PRO A 70 5.13 11.09 5.95
N LYS A 71 5.65 10.34 4.96
CA LYS A 71 4.93 10.06 3.71
C LYS A 71 3.71 9.17 3.94
N SER A 72 3.83 8.10 4.74
CA SER A 72 2.68 7.25 5.06
C SER A 72 1.61 8.00 5.85
N ASP A 73 1.98 8.98 6.69
CA ASP A 73 1.03 9.83 7.40
C ASP A 73 0.19 10.69 6.44
N ILE A 74 0.84 11.30 5.45
CA ILE A 74 0.18 12.12 4.44
C ILE A 74 -0.76 11.26 3.59
N ILE A 75 -0.25 10.13 3.07
CA ILE A 75 -1.02 9.21 2.22
C ILE A 75 -2.20 8.63 2.99
N SER A 76 -1.99 8.19 4.25
CA SER A 76 -3.06 7.66 5.10
C SER A 76 -4.17 8.68 5.31
N LYS A 77 -3.84 9.93 5.64
CA LYS A 77 -4.84 10.99 5.79
C LYS A 77 -5.64 11.20 4.51
N ASP A 78 -5.00 11.18 3.34
CA ASP A 78 -5.71 11.36 2.08
C ASP A 78 -6.60 10.16 1.72
N LEU A 79 -6.11 8.94 1.90
CA LEU A 79 -6.90 7.72 1.71
C LEU A 79 -8.15 7.72 2.62
N VAL A 80 -8.01 8.11 3.89
CA VAL A 80 -9.16 8.26 4.80
C VAL A 80 -10.14 9.31 4.28
N ARG A 81 -9.67 10.49 3.83
CA ARG A 81 -10.54 11.52 3.23
C ARG A 81 -11.28 11.01 1.99
N ARG A 82 -10.65 10.13 1.21
CA ARG A 82 -11.24 9.50 0.02
C ARG A 82 -12.17 8.32 0.34
N GLY A 83 -12.42 8.05 1.62
CA GLY A 83 -13.37 7.04 2.10
C GLY A 83 -12.79 5.63 2.22
N PHE A 84 -11.48 5.45 2.04
CA PHE A 84 -10.83 4.18 2.34
C PHE A 84 -10.90 3.89 3.84
N ARG A 85 -10.99 2.61 4.16
CA ARG A 85 -11.05 2.08 5.54
C ARG A 85 -9.86 1.15 5.78
N LEU A 86 -9.44 1.07 7.05
CA LEU A 86 -8.29 0.26 7.48
C LEU A 86 -6.98 0.66 6.78
N VAL A 87 -6.79 1.97 6.61
CA VAL A 87 -5.64 2.60 5.95
C VAL A 87 -4.88 3.54 6.91
N GLY A 88 -4.72 3.12 8.16
CA GLY A 88 -3.92 3.88 9.14
C GLY A 88 -2.45 3.98 8.71
N PRO A 89 -1.67 4.96 9.23
CA PRO A 89 -0.32 5.22 8.70
C PRO A 89 0.63 4.03 8.76
N VAL A 90 0.53 3.18 9.79
CA VAL A 90 1.33 1.94 9.90
C VAL A 90 0.96 0.96 8.78
N ILE A 91 -0.32 0.75 8.52
CA ILE A 91 -0.80 -0.14 7.44
C ILE A 91 -0.33 0.39 6.08
N VAL A 92 -0.44 1.70 5.86
CA VAL A 92 0.01 2.35 4.62
C VAL A 92 1.52 2.22 4.47
N TYR A 93 2.29 2.39 5.54
CA TYR A 93 3.74 2.21 5.48
C TYR A 93 4.12 0.76 5.15
N SER A 94 3.48 -0.22 5.80
CA SER A 94 3.67 -1.63 5.48
C SER A 94 3.30 -1.95 4.03
N PHE A 95 2.23 -1.35 3.51
CA PHE A 95 1.88 -1.47 2.10
C PHE A 95 2.98 -0.88 1.20
N MET A 96 3.47 0.33 1.48
CA MET A 96 4.54 0.97 0.72
C MET A 96 5.82 0.13 0.69
N GLN A 97 6.17 -0.51 1.81
CA GLN A 97 7.28 -1.46 1.88
C GLN A 97 7.02 -2.70 1.01
N ALA A 98 5.83 -3.31 1.14
CA ALA A 98 5.48 -4.53 0.41
C ALA A 98 5.44 -4.35 -1.11
N VAL A 99 4.99 -3.18 -1.58
CA VAL A 99 4.87 -2.90 -3.02
C VAL A 99 6.10 -2.20 -3.63
N GLY A 100 7.15 -1.97 -2.83
CA GLY A 100 8.41 -1.38 -3.31
C GLY A 100 8.39 0.13 -3.53
N ILE A 101 7.39 0.84 -3.00
CA ILE A 101 7.43 2.32 -2.91
C ILE A 101 8.54 2.75 -1.95
N THR A 102 8.77 1.96 -0.90
CA THR A 102 9.91 2.10 0.01
C THR A 102 10.71 0.80 0.00
N ILE A 103 12.04 0.90 -0.16
CA ILE A 103 12.98 -0.20 -0.06
C ILE A 103 13.62 -0.17 1.34
N ASP A 104 13.03 -0.92 2.26
CA ASP A 104 13.46 -1.01 3.67
C ASP A 104 14.19 -2.32 4.01
N HIS A 105 14.63 -3.06 3.01
CA HIS A 105 15.58 -4.15 3.24
C HIS A 105 16.78 -3.62 4.04
N LEU A 106 17.23 -4.39 5.03
CA LEU A 106 18.45 -4.06 5.76
C LEU A 106 19.64 -4.09 4.79
N VAL A 107 20.66 -3.28 5.02
CA VAL A 107 21.83 -3.21 4.14
C VAL A 107 22.55 -4.55 3.96
N ASP A 108 22.48 -5.42 4.98
CA ASP A 108 23.08 -6.77 4.97
C ASP A 108 22.10 -7.86 4.48
N CYS A 109 20.88 -7.52 4.08
CA CYS A 109 19.94 -8.46 3.48
C CYS A 109 20.46 -8.91 2.10
N PHE A 110 20.41 -10.22 1.82
CA PHE A 110 20.86 -10.78 0.54
C PHE A 110 20.18 -10.17 -0.70
N ARG A 111 18.97 -9.59 -0.53
CA ARG A 111 18.21 -8.92 -1.60
C ARG A 111 18.42 -7.42 -1.67
N TYR A 112 19.09 -6.79 -0.70
CA TYR A 112 19.19 -5.34 -0.61
C TYR A 112 19.71 -4.72 -1.91
N ARG A 113 20.85 -5.21 -2.40
CA ARG A 113 21.46 -4.73 -3.64
C ARG A 113 20.57 -4.95 -4.86
N GLU A 114 19.90 -6.10 -4.94
CA GLU A 114 18.95 -6.42 -6.02
C GLU A 114 17.78 -5.43 -6.04
N CYS A 115 17.13 -5.22 -4.88
CA CYS A 115 15.99 -4.32 -4.74
C CYS A 115 16.37 -2.85 -4.99
N VAL A 116 17.52 -2.40 -4.50
CA VAL A 116 18.04 -1.04 -4.78
C VAL A 116 18.30 -0.86 -6.27
N ASN A 117 18.98 -1.81 -6.92
CA ASN A 117 19.21 -1.75 -8.35
C ASN A 117 17.91 -1.71 -9.15
N LEU A 118 16.87 -2.43 -8.73
CA LEU A 118 15.54 -2.36 -9.37
C LEU A 118 14.88 -1.00 -9.17
N ALA A 119 15.00 -0.43 -7.97
CA ALA A 119 14.42 0.85 -7.62
C ALA A 119 15.07 2.04 -8.34
N GLU A 120 16.39 1.98 -8.55
CA GLU A 120 17.18 3.03 -9.22
C GLU A 120 17.14 2.94 -10.75
N ARG A 121 16.56 1.87 -11.31
CA ARG A 121 16.37 1.80 -12.76
C ARG A 121 15.59 3.03 -13.23
N PRO A 122 15.94 3.60 -14.40
CA PRO A 122 15.09 4.58 -15.03
C PRO A 122 13.75 3.91 -15.29
N TRP A 123 12.78 4.20 -14.42
CA TRP A 123 11.43 3.78 -14.63
C TRP A 123 10.96 4.51 -15.88
N ARG A 124 10.80 3.75 -16.97
CA ARG A 124 10.08 4.22 -18.15
C ARG A 124 8.62 4.29 -17.72
N HIS A 125 8.26 5.33 -16.98
CA HIS A 125 6.89 5.55 -16.58
C HIS A 125 6.12 5.96 -17.84
N VAL A 126 5.20 5.07 -18.24
CA VAL A 126 3.99 5.34 -19.02
C VAL A 126 4.20 5.79 -20.47
#